data_AF-A0AAW5KI16-F1
#
_entry.id   AF-A0AAW5KI16-F1
#
_cell.length_a   1.000
_cell.length_b   1.000
_cell.length_c   1.000
_cell.angle_alpha   90.00
_cell.angle_beta   90.00
_cell.angle_gamma   90.00
#
_symmetry.space_group_name_H-M   'P 1'
#
loop_
_entity.id
_entity.type
_entity.pdbx_description
1 polymer ?
#
loop_
_entity_poly.entity_id
_entity_poly.type
_entity_poly.pdbx_seq_one_letter_code
_entity_poly.pdbx_strand_id
1 'polypeptide(L)'
;SGSLPFEEAVDLFRQQVRAGAAAGADLVVVETMTDLLKAKAAVLAAKEVCDLPVWVSMTFEKGGHTFTGVSIPAMALTLEGLGAQRAVDAQRLHPQ
;
A
#
# COMPACT_ATOMS: atom_id res chain seq x y z
N SER A 1 12.98 -10.94 -17.64
CA SER A 1 12.08 -11.35 -16.54
C SER A 1 12.49 -10.59 -15.28
N GLY A 2 11.97 -9.37 -15.10
CA GLY A 2 12.42 -8.41 -14.07
C GLY A 2 11.46 -8.30 -12.89
N SER A 3 11.33 -9.38 -12.11
CA SER A 3 10.52 -9.36 -10.88
C SER A 3 11.42 -9.02 -9.70
N LEU A 4 11.08 -7.96 -8.97
CA LEU A 4 11.66 -7.66 -7.66
C LEU A 4 11.11 -8.69 -6.65
N PRO A 5 11.95 -9.40 -5.88
CA PRO A 5 11.51 -10.26 -4.79
C PRO A 5 10.67 -9.49 -3.76
N PHE A 6 9.74 -10.18 -3.10
CA PHE A 6 8.85 -9.54 -2.13
C PHE A 6 9.63 -8.94 -0.95
N GLU A 7 10.58 -9.69 -0.41
CA GLU A 7 11.42 -9.30 0.71
C GLU A 7 12.28 -8.09 0.36
N GLU A 8 12.80 -8.04 -0.86
CA GLU A 8 13.56 -6.89 -1.35
C GLU A 8 12.67 -5.65 -1.48
N ALA A 9 11.42 -5.81 -1.92
CA ALA A 9 10.44 -4.73 -1.93
C ALA A 9 10.15 -4.21 -0.51
N VAL A 10 9.98 -5.11 0.48
CA VAL A 10 9.78 -4.75 1.88
C VAL A 10 10.98 -3.93 2.38
N ASP A 11 12.21 -4.39 2.12
CA ASP A 11 13.43 -3.70 2.54
C ASP A 11 13.53 -2.28 1.96
N LEU A 12 13.18 -2.11 0.68
CA LEU A 12 13.18 -0.80 0.03
C LEU A 12 12.14 0.14 0.61
N PHE A 13 10.91 -0.33 0.86
CA PHE A 13 9.89 0.50 1.52
C PHE A 13 10.28 0.83 2.96
N ARG A 14 10.96 -0.09 3.66
CA ARG A 14 11.39 0.12 5.04
C ARG A 14 12.34 1.31 5.17
N GLN A 15 13.26 1.46 4.23
CA GLN A 15 14.18 2.61 4.19
C GLN A 15 13.42 3.93 4.07
N GLN A 16 12.43 3.99 3.17
CA GLN A 16 11.62 5.19 2.96
C GLN A 16 10.79 5.55 4.18
N VAL A 17 10.12 4.56 4.79
CA VAL A 17 9.27 4.80 5.96
C VAL A 17 10.12 5.23 7.16
N ARG A 18 11.28 4.61 7.41
CA ARG A 18 12.18 5.01 8.49
C ARG A 18 12.63 6.47 8.33
N ALA A 19 13.00 6.86 7.11
CA ALA A 19 13.41 8.23 6.84
C ALA A 19 12.28 9.24 7.10
N GLY A 20 11.06 8.95 6.62
CA GLY A 20 9.89 9.81 6.85
C GLY A 20 9.50 9.91 8.32
N ALA A 21 9.47 8.78 9.04
CA ALA A 21 9.18 8.77 10.47
C ALA A 21 10.23 9.55 11.29
N ALA A 22 11.52 9.38 10.97
CA ALA A 22 12.60 10.13 11.63
C ALA A 22 12.54 11.64 11.34
N ALA A 23 11.98 12.03 10.19
CA ALA A 23 11.73 13.43 9.85
C ALA A 23 10.48 14.02 10.53
N GLY A 24 9.74 13.23 11.32
CA GLY A 24 8.56 13.68 12.06
C GLY A 24 7.25 13.60 11.28
N ALA A 25 7.13 12.70 10.31
CA ALA A 25 5.85 12.46 9.63
C ALA A 25 4.78 11.89 10.59
N ASP A 26 3.53 12.26 10.37
CA ASP A 26 2.37 11.80 11.18
C ASP A 26 1.59 10.64 10.52
N LEU A 27 1.85 10.36 9.24
CA LEU A 27 1.09 9.41 8.42
C LEU A 27 1.99 8.81 7.34
N VAL A 28 1.83 7.51 7.09
CA VAL A 28 2.35 6.83 5.89
C VAL A 28 1.23 6.70 4.87
N VAL A 29 1.45 7.21 3.66
CA VAL A 29 0.53 7.02 2.53
C VAL A 29 1.20 6.15 1.48
N VAL A 30 0.64 4.96 1.26
CA VAL A 30 0.99 4.07 0.16
C VAL A 30 0.06 4.40 -1.00
N GLU A 31 0.53 5.28 -1.87
CA GLU A 31 -0.31 5.92 -2.87
C GLU A 31 -0.30 5.19 -4.22
N THR A 32 -1.48 5.04 -4.82
CA THR A 32 -1.74 4.67 -6.22
C THR A 32 -1.01 3.38 -6.65
N MET A 33 -1.12 2.33 -5.84
CA MET A 33 -0.57 1.02 -6.20
C MET A 33 -1.50 0.29 -7.19
N THR A 34 -0.92 -0.36 -8.20
CA THR A 34 -1.67 -1.23 -9.13
C THR A 34 -1.51 -2.72 -8.80
N ASP A 35 -0.58 -3.04 -7.90
CA ASP A 35 -0.19 -4.39 -7.52
C ASP A 35 -0.38 -4.57 -5.99
N LEU A 36 -1.27 -5.49 -5.61
CA LEU A 36 -1.57 -5.76 -4.21
C LEU A 36 -0.34 -6.32 -3.48
N LEU A 37 0.53 -7.10 -4.14
CA LEU A 37 1.72 -7.66 -3.51
C LEU A 37 2.70 -6.55 -3.10
N LYS A 38 2.86 -5.51 -3.93
CA LYS A 38 3.67 -4.34 -3.58
C LYS A 38 3.03 -3.48 -2.49
N ALA A 39 1.71 -3.29 -2.53
CA ALA A 39 0.98 -2.60 -1.46
C ALA A 39 1.15 -3.33 -0.12
N LYS A 40 1.07 -4.67 -0.10
CA LYS A 40 1.35 -5.49 1.10
C LYS A 40 2.77 -5.28 1.62
N ALA A 41 3.76 -5.27 0.73
CA ALA A 41 5.16 -5.05 1.11
C ALA A 41 5.35 -3.69 1.79
N ALA A 42 4.73 -2.63 1.25
CA ALA A 42 4.78 -1.29 1.84
C ALA A 42 4.09 -1.20 3.21
N VAL A 43 2.90 -1.82 3.36
CA VAL A 43 2.20 -1.86 4.65
C VAL A 43 3.02 -2.62 5.69
N LEU A 44 3.55 -3.79 5.34
CA LEU A 44 4.39 -4.58 6.25
C LEU A 44 5.63 -3.79 6.67
N ALA A 45 6.34 -3.19 5.71
CA ALA A 45 7.51 -2.37 5.98
C ALA A 45 7.20 -1.22 6.94
N ALA A 46 6.04 -0.56 6.78
CA ALA A 46 5.64 0.52 7.67
C ALA A 46 5.36 0.02 9.09
N LYS A 47 4.63 -1.08 9.23
CA LYS A 47 4.25 -1.66 10.53
C LYS A 47 5.42 -2.26 11.29
N GLU A 48 6.50 -2.65 10.61
CA GLU A 48 7.69 -3.17 11.27
C GLU A 48 8.59 -2.07 11.86
N VAL A 49 8.43 -0.80 11.47
CA VAL A 49 9.43 0.24 11.78
C VAL A 49 8.88 1.52 12.38
N CYS A 50 7.56 1.69 12.39
CA CYS A 50 6.93 2.82 13.06
C CYS A 50 5.48 2.47 13.42
N ASP A 51 4.92 3.23 14.36
CA ASP A 51 3.52 3.11 14.79
C ASP A 51 2.58 4.08 14.06
N LEU A 52 3.06 4.75 13.01
CA LEU A 52 2.26 5.72 12.27
C LEU A 52 1.05 5.02 11.62
N PRO A 53 -0.10 5.72 11.52
CA PRO A 53 -1.20 5.29 10.68
C PRO A 53 -0.71 5.09 9.23
N VAL A 54 -1.29 4.10 8.55
CA VAL A 54 -0.99 3.72 7.17
C VAL A 54 -2.28 3.79 6.37
N TRP A 55 -2.30 4.64 5.35
CA TRP A 55 -3.36 4.70 4.35
C TRP A 55 -2.87 4.14 3.04
N VAL A 56 -3.73 3.39 2.35
CA VAL A 56 -3.41 2.79 1.07
C VAL A 56 -4.44 3.19 0.03
N SER A 57 -3.97 3.59 -1.15
CA SER A 57 -4.81 3.73 -2.33
C SER A 57 -4.32 2.81 -3.44
N MET A 58 -5.25 2.18 -4.15
CA MET A 58 -4.96 1.34 -5.31
C MET A 58 -5.81 1.72 -6.51
N THR A 59 -5.28 1.56 -7.72
CA THR A 59 -6.02 1.87 -8.95
C THR A 59 -6.69 0.63 -9.52
N PHE A 60 -7.97 0.78 -9.87
CA PHE A 60 -8.78 -0.27 -10.47
C PHE A 60 -9.19 0.09 -11.89
N GLU A 61 -9.37 -0.93 -12.72
CA GLU A 61 -10.01 -0.81 -14.04
C GLU A 61 -11.52 -0.63 -13.88
N LYS A 62 -12.20 -0.22 -14.96
CA LYS A 62 -13.67 -0.02 -14.97
C LYS A 62 -14.48 -1.21 -14.46
N GLY A 63 -13.93 -2.42 -14.53
CA GLY A 63 -14.54 -3.65 -14.01
C GLY A 63 -14.39 -3.89 -12.51
N GLY A 64 -13.80 -2.95 -11.75
CA GLY A 64 -13.60 -3.07 -10.30
C GLY A 64 -12.48 -4.03 -9.88
N HIS A 65 -11.56 -4.32 -10.80
CA HIS A 65 -10.41 -5.18 -10.57
C HIS A 65 -9.12 -4.45 -10.98
N THR A 66 -8.00 -4.74 -10.32
CA THR A 66 -6.68 -4.31 -10.80
C THR A 66 -6.34 -5.03 -12.10
N PHE A 67 -5.29 -4.58 -12.81
CA PHE A 67 -4.75 -5.28 -13.97
C PHE A 67 -4.38 -6.75 -13.66
N THR A 68 -3.97 -7.03 -12.43
CA THR A 68 -3.63 -8.37 -11.94
C THR A 68 -4.83 -9.18 -11.43
N GLY A 69 -6.06 -8.67 -11.59
CA GLY A 69 -7.30 -9.38 -11.24
C GLY A 69 -7.73 -9.27 -9.79
N VAL A 70 -7.14 -8.38 -8.99
CA VAL A 70 -7.53 -8.18 -7.58
C VAL A 70 -8.78 -7.32 -7.51
N SER A 71 -9.84 -7.80 -6.84
CA SER A 71 -11.07 -7.04 -6.61
C SER A 71 -10.94 -6.05 -5.45
N ILE A 72 -11.77 -4.99 -5.45
CA ILE A 72 -11.80 -4.00 -4.37
C ILE A 72 -12.02 -4.64 -2.98
N PRO A 73 -12.98 -5.58 -2.76
CA PRO A 73 -13.13 -6.21 -1.46
C PRO A 73 -11.92 -7.05 -1.03
N ALA A 74 -11.27 -7.75 -1.98
CA ALA A 74 -10.08 -8.54 -1.69
C ALA A 74 -8.91 -7.65 -1.25
N MET A 75 -8.71 -6.52 -1.92
CA MET A 75 -7.76 -5.50 -1.50
C MET A 75 -8.06 -5.02 -0.07
N ALA A 76 -9.29 -4.57 0.19
CA ALA A 76 -9.67 -3.97 1.47
C ALA A 76 -9.40 -4.93 2.63
N LEU A 77 -9.94 -6.16 2.54
CA LEU A 77 -9.77 -7.18 3.58
C LEU A 77 -8.29 -7.54 3.80
N THR A 78 -7.50 -7.61 2.72
CA THR A 78 -6.07 -7.96 2.82
C THR A 78 -5.28 -6.86 3.54
N LEU A 79 -5.48 -5.60 3.17
CA LEU A 79 -4.68 -4.50 3.72
C LEU A 79 -5.13 -4.11 5.13
N GLU A 80 -6.43 -4.16 5.42
CA GLU A 80 -6.97 -3.99 6.77
C GLU A 80 -6.46 -5.09 7.70
N GLY A 81 -6.42 -6.35 7.23
CA GLY A 81 -5.85 -7.47 7.99
C GLY A 81 -4.35 -7.33 8.28
N LEU A 82 -3.62 -6.55 7.49
CA LEU A 82 -2.21 -6.18 7.73
C LEU A 82 -2.05 -4.92 8.59
N GLY A 83 -3.16 -4.30 9.01
CA GLY A 83 -3.16 -3.15 9.91
C GLY A 83 -3.18 -1.78 9.21
N ALA A 84 -3.50 -1.70 7.91
CA ALA A 84 -3.80 -0.42 7.27
C ALA A 84 -5.10 0.15 7.85
N GLN A 85 -5.11 1.46 8.15
CA GLN A 85 -6.26 2.14 8.73
C GLN A 85 -7.34 2.45 7.69
N ARG A 86 -6.96 2.52 6.41
CA ARG A 86 -7.87 2.77 5.30
C ARG A 86 -7.27 2.21 4.00
N ALA A 87 -8.10 1.51 3.23
CA ALA A 87 -7.78 1.05 1.87
C ALA A 87 -8.89 1.48 0.91
N VAL A 88 -8.53 2.21 -0.15
CA VAL A 88 -9.52 2.76 -1.10
C VAL A 88 -9.06 2.63 -2.55
N ASP A 89 -10.03 2.64 -3.46
CA ASP A 89 -9.77 2.91 -4.86
C ASP A 89 -9.28 4.36 -5.04
N ALA A 90 -8.11 4.55 -5.66
CA ALA A 90 -7.48 5.84 -5.91
C ALA A 90 -8.39 6.76 -6.73
N GLN A 91 -9.20 6.20 -7.64
CA GLN A 91 -10.16 6.97 -8.45
C GLN A 91 -11.28 7.58 -7.60
N ARG A 92 -11.52 7.06 -6.39
CA ARG A 92 -12.53 7.62 -5.46
C ARG A 92 -11.99 8.71 -4.53
N LEU A 93 -10.67 8.91 -4.49
CA LEU A 93 -10.06 10.02 -3.73
C LEU A 93 -10.17 11.36 -4.45
N HIS A 94 -10.25 11.33 -5.78
CA HIS A 94 -10.41 12.51 -6.63
C HIS A 94 -11.61 12.32 -7.57
N PRO A 95 -12.85 12.47 -7.07
CA PRO A 95 -14.01 12.52 -7.95
C PRO A 95 -13.83 13.72 -8.90
N GLN A 96 -13.77 13.44 -10.20
CA GLN A 96 -13.88 14.44 -11.26
C GLN A 96 -15.35 14.89 -11.39
#